data_AF-A0A7G1I1T5-F1
#
_entry.id   AF-A0A7G1I1T5-F1
#
_cell.length_a   1.000
_cell.length_b   1.000
_cell.length_c   1.000
_cell.angle_alpha   90.00
_cell.angle_beta   90.00
_cell.angle_gamma   90.00
#
_symmetry.space_group_name_H-M   'P 1'
#
loop_
_entity.id
_entity.type
_entity.pdbx_description
1 polymer ?
#
loop_
_entity_poly.entity_id
_entity_poly.type
_entity_poly.pdbx_seq_one_letter_code
_entity_poly.pdbx_strand_id
1 'polypeptide(L)'
;MTIVADTVSIQTRRAQLRSDVNLAARVIPTHYPLETFIAVNPLAGLESMPFEQAVRRAGDLYGSPGVLSETTFRDLYRAGRITDADLESTLRLRYPTLLDGQPVRMGTCAVTPAQLLRGDLLHGSVAPKPLRRNMTRSEQAAPTVAEQVDAKAAKWCAAFFGSTAAGWPMPDHDKGFYHAWRMLAPADHKLSRRVRAVLRALPIRADDAALQALDLLGVTDDDRITYLQAHLTRLPGWAAHVRWSAERATGVDLLDYLAMRLTYESILLSHNRSSAPDEPVAASRPRIPSARERAGALARAWGLDEVSDTDLGAAARVLSALPVTARQLVWQQAYETHYRDALLRALAENSAAPSTGRAAAQIVCCIDTRSEGLRRHIESLGEYQTFGFAGFFAVAIRFTGLLGGTPNDLCPVLIRPEHEVVERPLPSAADAAQRLRNGSLLMAGAEAAFHAAKQALIAPFALAEAAGWAAGPWAAAKTLSPMASGELRRRLRDRLAPRPLPCFRSTTPSHWPTAPFTHKSHSPPWASRSNSPGWWSCAGTAASPRTTRTRPPWTVGPAAGRPAAPTPAPPPRSSTTPMSGPNWAPWGSPFPTTPGSWRLSTTPPPTASPCWTST
;
A
#
# COMPACT_ATOMS: atom_id res chain seq x y z
N MET A 1 -48.92 -32.05 6.33
CA MET A 1 -47.58 -31.44 6.46
C MET A 1 -47.07 -31.19 5.05
N THR A 2 -47.32 -30.00 4.53
CA THR A 2 -47.00 -29.64 3.14
C THR A 2 -45.70 -28.86 3.18
N ILE A 3 -44.68 -29.38 2.50
CA ILE A 3 -43.36 -28.77 2.34
C ILE A 3 -43.55 -27.53 1.45
N VAL A 4 -43.55 -26.35 2.05
CA VAL A 4 -43.43 -25.08 1.31
C VAL A 4 -41.95 -24.87 1.06
N ALA A 5 -41.45 -25.35 -0.08
CA ALA A 5 -40.22 -24.83 -0.64
C ALA A 5 -40.56 -23.46 -1.23
N ASP A 6 -40.30 -22.39 -0.49
CA ASP A 6 -40.41 -21.02 -0.98
C ASP A 6 -39.48 -20.86 -2.19
N THR A 7 -40.07 -20.74 -3.37
CA THR A 7 -39.33 -20.47 -4.61
C THR A 7 -38.84 -19.03 -4.54
N VAL A 8 -37.63 -18.81 -4.00
CA VAL A 8 -37.01 -17.48 -3.92
C VAL A 8 -37.00 -16.84 -5.31
N SER A 9 -37.63 -15.67 -5.44
CA SER A 9 -37.74 -14.99 -6.74
C SER A 9 -36.34 -14.72 -7.33
N ILE A 10 -36.23 -14.73 -8.67
CA ILE A 10 -34.95 -14.41 -9.34
C ILE A 10 -34.44 -13.02 -8.95
N GLN A 11 -35.32 -12.05 -8.68
CA GLN A 11 -34.92 -10.72 -8.22
C GLN A 11 -34.29 -10.77 -6.83
N THR A 12 -34.83 -11.60 -5.93
CA THR A 12 -34.25 -11.83 -4.60
C THR A 12 -32.87 -12.50 -4.71
N ARG A 13 -32.72 -13.52 -5.56
CA ARG A 13 -31.40 -14.15 -5.80
C ARG A 13 -30.37 -13.15 -6.33
N ARG A 14 -30.75 -12.27 -7.27
CA ARG A 14 -29.89 -11.21 -7.80
C ARG A 14 -29.49 -10.19 -6.73
N ALA A 15 -30.44 -9.74 -5.91
CA ALA A 15 -30.16 -8.80 -4.82
C ALA A 15 -29.20 -9.41 -3.79
N GLN A 16 -29.41 -10.68 -3.44
CA GLN A 16 -28.52 -11.42 -2.55
C GLN A 16 -27.11 -11.53 -3.14
N LEU A 17 -26.98 -11.93 -4.41
CA LEU A 17 -25.68 -12.04 -5.08
C LEU A 17 -24.90 -10.71 -5.02
N ARG A 18 -25.55 -9.57 -5.28
CA ARG A 18 -24.90 -8.24 -5.18
C ARG A 18 -24.42 -7.94 -3.76
N SER A 19 -25.20 -8.31 -2.75
CA SER A 19 -24.78 -8.22 -1.34
C SER A 19 -23.54 -9.08 -1.07
N ASP A 20 -23.55 -10.33 -1.55
CA ASP A 20 -22.45 -11.27 -1.38
C ASP A 20 -21.16 -10.78 -2.07
N VAL A 21 -21.27 -10.18 -3.27
CA VAL A 21 -20.16 -9.53 -3.97
C VAL A 21 -19.58 -8.38 -3.14
N ASN A 22 -20.43 -7.53 -2.57
CA ASN A 22 -19.99 -6.41 -1.73
C ASN A 22 -19.30 -6.89 -0.44
N LEU A 23 -19.81 -7.95 0.18
CA LEU A 23 -19.18 -8.57 1.35
C LEU A 23 -17.83 -9.22 1.00
N ALA A 24 -17.77 -9.93 -0.12
CA ALA A 24 -16.56 -10.56 -0.63
C ALA A 24 -15.47 -9.51 -0.93
N ALA A 25 -15.84 -8.37 -1.50
CA ALA A 25 -14.92 -7.30 -1.89
C ALA A 25 -14.22 -6.58 -0.74
N ARG A 26 -14.73 -6.68 0.51
CA ARG A 26 -14.21 -5.94 1.67
C ARG A 26 -12.72 -6.15 1.92
N VAL A 27 -12.17 -7.31 1.55
CA VAL A 27 -10.76 -7.63 1.75
C VAL A 27 -9.82 -6.90 0.78
N ILE A 28 -10.33 -6.46 -0.38
CA ILE A 28 -9.52 -5.89 -1.45
C ILE A 28 -9.32 -4.38 -1.23
N PRO A 29 -8.09 -3.85 -1.23
CA PRO A 29 -7.86 -2.41 -1.23
C PRO A 29 -8.32 -1.75 -2.55
N THR A 30 -8.71 -0.48 -2.53
CA THR A 30 -8.99 0.27 -3.78
C THR A 30 -7.68 0.76 -4.39
N HIS A 31 -7.47 0.54 -5.68
CA HIS A 31 -6.24 0.96 -6.38
C HIS A 31 -6.56 1.99 -7.48
N TYR A 32 -5.76 3.06 -7.51
CA TYR A 32 -5.83 4.10 -8.53
C TYR A 32 -5.32 3.60 -9.90
N PRO A 33 -5.71 4.23 -11.02
CA PRO A 33 -5.12 3.97 -12.32
C PRO A 33 -3.59 4.12 -12.29
N LEU A 34 -2.88 3.35 -13.13
CA LEU A 34 -1.42 3.43 -13.22
C LEU A 34 -0.93 4.84 -13.59
N GLU A 35 -1.69 5.58 -14.40
CA GLU A 35 -1.37 6.96 -14.80
C GLU A 35 -1.40 7.96 -13.62
N THR A 36 -2.17 7.64 -12.58
CA THR A 36 -2.34 8.46 -11.37
C THR A 36 -2.06 7.63 -10.12
N PHE A 37 -1.07 6.76 -10.18
CA PHE A 37 -0.80 5.81 -9.12
C PHE A 37 -0.48 6.53 -7.80
N ILE A 38 -1.31 6.26 -6.79
CA ILE A 38 -1.08 6.66 -5.40
C ILE A 38 -0.84 5.36 -4.62
N ALA A 39 0.22 5.33 -3.82
CA ALA A 39 0.48 4.19 -2.96
C ALA A 39 -0.69 3.99 -1.98
N VAL A 40 -1.29 2.81 -2.00
CA VAL A 40 -2.38 2.43 -1.09
C VAL A 40 -1.88 1.33 -0.17
N ASN A 41 -2.29 1.38 1.10
CA ASN A 41 -2.04 0.31 2.06
C ASN A 41 -2.62 -1.03 1.52
N PRO A 42 -1.80 -2.04 1.22
CA PRO A 42 -2.30 -3.33 0.74
C PRO A 42 -3.22 -4.04 1.76
N LEU A 43 -3.11 -3.64 3.04
CA LEU A 43 -3.92 -4.14 4.15
C LEU A 43 -5.11 -3.24 4.48
N ALA A 44 -5.49 -2.28 3.62
CA ALA A 44 -6.57 -1.33 3.91
C ALA A 44 -7.90 -2.00 4.33
N GLY A 45 -8.24 -3.14 3.72
CA GLY A 45 -9.42 -3.94 4.08
C GLY A 45 -9.33 -4.68 5.43
N LEU A 46 -8.18 -4.62 6.11
CA LEU A 46 -7.84 -5.38 7.33
C LEU A 46 -7.35 -4.46 8.47
N GLU A 47 -7.48 -3.14 8.33
CA GLU A 47 -6.97 -2.15 9.30
C GLU A 47 -7.64 -2.20 10.67
N SER A 48 -8.84 -2.79 10.76
CA SER A 48 -9.52 -3.02 12.04
C SER A 48 -8.89 -4.14 12.88
N MET A 49 -7.91 -4.87 12.33
CA MET A 49 -7.22 -5.97 13.00
C MET A 49 -5.84 -5.53 13.50
N PRO A 50 -5.33 -6.11 14.60
CA PRO A 50 -3.91 -5.98 14.96
C PRO A 50 -3.02 -6.40 13.79
N PHE A 51 -1.92 -5.67 13.57
CA PHE A 51 -1.03 -5.86 12.41
C PHE A 51 -0.64 -7.32 12.15
N GLU A 52 -0.27 -8.06 13.20
CA GLU A 52 0.06 -9.49 13.13
C GLU A 52 -1.08 -10.35 12.58
N GLN A 53 -2.31 -10.07 13.01
CA GLN A 53 -3.50 -10.76 12.52
C GLN A 53 -3.83 -10.35 11.08
N ALA A 54 -3.70 -9.07 10.76
CA ALA A 54 -3.90 -8.54 9.41
C ALA A 54 -2.93 -9.18 8.40
N VAL A 55 -1.63 -9.28 8.73
CA VAL A 55 -0.62 -9.93 7.89
C VAL A 55 -0.91 -11.41 7.68
N ARG A 56 -1.28 -12.15 8.74
CA ARG A 56 -1.66 -13.56 8.61
C ARG A 56 -2.90 -13.74 7.74
N ARG A 57 -3.92 -12.92 7.96
CA ARG A 57 -5.17 -12.94 7.17
C ARG A 57 -4.90 -12.58 5.71
N ALA A 58 -4.04 -11.61 5.44
CA ALA A 58 -3.60 -11.27 4.09
C ALA A 58 -2.84 -12.43 3.44
N GLY A 59 -1.97 -13.13 4.19
CA GLY A 59 -1.31 -14.35 3.73
C GLY A 59 -2.31 -15.45 3.33
N ASP A 60 -3.35 -15.68 4.14
CA ASP A 60 -4.41 -16.64 3.85
C ASP A 60 -5.26 -16.25 2.62
N LEU A 61 -5.38 -14.96 2.32
CA LEU A 61 -6.19 -14.45 1.21
C LEU A 61 -5.42 -14.38 -0.11
N TYR A 62 -4.18 -13.88 -0.06
CA TYR A 62 -3.34 -13.53 -1.20
C TYR A 62 -2.18 -14.49 -1.44
N GLY A 63 -1.84 -15.37 -0.48
CA GLY A 63 -0.71 -16.29 -0.60
C GLY A 63 0.64 -15.58 -0.65
N SER A 64 0.70 -14.34 -0.20
CA SER A 64 1.90 -13.50 -0.22
C SER A 64 2.40 -13.25 1.20
N PRO A 65 3.72 -13.31 1.45
CA PRO A 65 4.28 -12.98 2.76
C PRO A 65 4.13 -11.49 3.05
N GLY A 66 3.68 -11.12 4.25
CA GLY A 66 3.60 -9.72 4.68
C GLY A 66 4.86 -9.18 5.35
N VAL A 67 5.87 -10.02 5.54
CA VAL A 67 7.19 -9.68 6.09
C VAL A 67 8.27 -10.49 5.37
N LEU A 68 9.55 -10.19 5.64
CA LEU A 68 10.67 -10.93 5.06
C LEU A 68 10.69 -12.40 5.51
N SER A 69 11.40 -13.25 4.76
CA SER A 69 11.55 -14.66 5.10
C SER A 69 12.48 -14.86 6.31
N GLU A 70 12.33 -15.97 7.05
CA GLU A 70 13.26 -16.28 8.14
C GLU A 70 14.71 -16.45 7.65
N THR A 71 14.92 -16.96 6.43
CA THR A 71 16.26 -17.03 5.83
C THR A 71 16.87 -15.64 5.71
N THR A 72 16.12 -14.68 5.18
CA THR A 72 16.55 -13.28 5.07
C THR A 72 16.84 -12.67 6.44
N PHE A 73 16.01 -12.94 7.45
CA PHE A 73 16.26 -12.44 8.81
C PHE A 73 17.49 -13.08 9.46
N ARG A 74 17.75 -14.36 9.20
CA ARG A 74 19.00 -15.02 9.66
C ARG A 74 20.23 -14.41 8.99
N ASP A 75 20.13 -13.99 7.73
CA ASP A 75 21.21 -13.27 7.05
C ASP A 75 21.42 -11.88 7.66
N LEU A 76 20.34 -11.16 7.98
CA LEU A 76 20.41 -9.88 8.70
C LEU A 76 21.01 -10.04 10.11
N TYR A 77 20.68 -11.14 10.79
CA TYR A 77 21.30 -11.50 12.07
C TYR A 77 22.81 -11.74 11.92
N ARG A 78 23.25 -12.52 10.93
CA ARG A 78 24.68 -12.74 10.64
C ARG A 78 25.40 -11.44 10.28
N ALA A 79 24.71 -10.50 9.65
CA ALA A 79 25.23 -9.17 9.32
C ALA A 79 25.22 -8.19 10.51
N GLY A 80 24.80 -8.60 11.71
CA GLY A 80 24.72 -7.75 12.90
C GLY A 80 23.59 -6.71 12.86
N ARG A 81 22.67 -6.82 11.90
CA ARG A 81 21.46 -5.96 11.79
C ARG A 81 20.34 -6.41 12.73
N ILE A 82 20.50 -7.57 13.34
CA ILE A 82 19.70 -8.12 14.44
C ILE A 82 20.68 -8.81 15.38
N THR A 83 20.57 -8.56 16.68
CA THR A 83 21.45 -9.16 17.68
C THR A 83 20.69 -10.11 18.59
N ASP A 84 21.44 -10.88 19.37
CA ASP A 84 20.89 -11.70 20.46
C ASP A 84 20.06 -10.88 21.46
N ALA A 85 20.51 -9.67 21.78
CA ALA A 85 19.81 -8.77 22.69
C ALA A 85 18.47 -8.31 22.11
N ASP A 86 18.40 -8.06 20.79
CA ASP A 86 17.17 -7.65 20.11
C ASP A 86 16.14 -8.79 20.11
N LEU A 87 16.58 -10.02 19.85
CA LEU A 87 15.73 -11.22 19.91
C LEU A 87 15.24 -11.47 21.33
N GLU A 88 16.11 -11.41 22.32
CA GLU A 88 15.75 -11.66 23.71
C GLU A 88 14.79 -10.59 24.25
N SER A 89 15.05 -9.31 23.94
CA SER A 89 14.16 -8.19 24.27
C SER A 89 12.76 -8.41 23.66
N THR A 90 12.70 -8.81 22.39
CA THR A 90 11.44 -9.08 21.70
C THR A 90 10.70 -10.27 22.30
N LEU A 91 11.41 -11.37 22.62
CA LEU A 91 10.83 -12.55 23.26
C LEU A 91 10.32 -12.22 24.66
N ARG A 92 11.05 -11.41 25.44
CA ARG A 92 10.65 -10.96 26.78
C ARG A 92 9.42 -10.07 26.76
N LEU A 93 9.32 -9.18 25.77
CA LEU A 93 8.12 -8.36 25.58
C LEU A 93 6.88 -9.20 25.23
N ARG A 94 7.04 -10.29 24.46
CA ARG A 94 5.94 -11.14 24.02
C ARG A 94 5.53 -12.23 25.01
N TYR A 95 6.50 -12.79 25.73
CA TYR A 95 6.31 -13.98 26.57
C TYR A 95 6.98 -13.85 27.94
N PRO A 96 6.72 -12.79 28.73
CA PRO A 96 7.44 -12.51 29.98
C PRO A 96 7.38 -13.68 30.97
N THR A 97 6.17 -14.17 31.28
CA THR A 97 5.95 -15.27 32.23
C THR A 97 6.64 -16.57 31.80
N LEU A 98 6.76 -16.83 30.49
CA LEU A 98 7.46 -18.01 30.00
C LEU A 98 8.97 -17.87 30.16
N LEU A 99 9.52 -16.68 29.94
CA LEU A 99 10.95 -16.41 30.08
C LEU A 99 11.41 -16.39 31.54
N ASP A 100 10.53 -16.05 32.48
CA ASP A 100 10.76 -16.15 33.93
C ASP A 100 10.65 -17.60 34.45
N GLY A 101 10.26 -18.54 33.58
CA GLY A 101 10.15 -19.96 33.90
C GLY A 101 11.50 -20.60 34.21
N GLN A 102 11.45 -21.73 34.92
CA GLN A 102 12.66 -22.49 35.27
C GLN A 102 13.35 -23.07 34.02
N PRO A 103 14.69 -23.18 34.02
CA PRO A 103 15.42 -23.85 32.96
C PRO A 103 14.92 -25.29 32.75
N VAL A 104 14.90 -25.70 31.49
CA VAL A 104 14.53 -27.05 31.09
C VAL A 104 15.80 -27.85 30.82
N ARG A 105 15.82 -29.12 31.24
CA ARG A 105 16.92 -30.02 30.89
C ARG A 105 16.82 -30.43 29.42
N MET A 106 17.95 -30.42 28.72
CA MET A 106 18.11 -30.99 27.39
C MET A 106 19.40 -31.82 27.40
N GLY A 107 19.26 -33.13 27.66
CA GLY A 107 20.40 -34.03 27.86
C GLY A 107 21.20 -33.63 29.11
N THR A 108 22.47 -33.30 28.92
CA THR A 108 23.39 -32.87 29.98
C THR A 108 23.31 -31.37 30.28
N CYS A 109 22.61 -30.58 29.47
CA CYS A 109 22.55 -29.12 29.61
C CYS A 109 21.23 -28.65 30.26
N ALA A 110 21.32 -27.60 31.09
CA ALA A 110 20.16 -26.82 31.52
C ALA A 110 20.02 -25.60 30.59
N VAL A 111 18.87 -25.48 29.93
CA VAL A 111 18.62 -24.48 28.89
C VAL A 111 17.44 -23.61 29.31
N THR A 112 17.62 -22.29 29.31
CA THR A 112 16.52 -21.37 29.65
C THR A 112 15.47 -21.32 28.53
N PRO A 113 14.21 -20.93 28.84
CA PRO A 113 13.19 -20.75 27.82
C PRO A 113 13.60 -19.76 26.73
N ALA A 114 14.33 -18.69 27.08
CA ALA A 114 14.87 -17.72 26.12
C ALA A 114 15.88 -18.37 25.16
N GLN A 115 16.81 -19.17 25.67
CA GLN A 115 17.79 -19.89 24.86
C GLN A 115 17.13 -20.91 23.92
N LEU A 116 16.09 -21.62 24.38
CA LEU A 116 15.30 -22.54 23.56
C LEU A 116 14.62 -21.83 22.39
N LEU A 117 13.87 -20.75 22.66
CA LEU A 117 13.14 -20.01 21.64
C LEU A 117 14.09 -19.35 20.65
N ARG A 118 15.19 -18.76 21.13
CA ARG A 118 16.24 -18.18 20.27
C ARG A 118 16.93 -19.24 19.42
N GLY A 119 17.27 -20.39 20.00
CA GLY A 119 17.82 -21.53 19.27
C GLY A 119 16.91 -22.01 18.15
N ASP A 120 15.61 -22.11 18.42
CA ASP A 120 14.60 -22.49 17.42
C ASP A 120 14.43 -21.44 16.31
N LEU A 121 14.56 -20.15 16.61
CA LEU A 121 14.59 -19.07 15.61
C LEU A 121 15.83 -19.17 14.69
N LEU A 122 17.00 -19.48 15.24
CA LEU A 122 18.28 -19.52 14.52
C LEU A 122 18.50 -20.82 13.74
N HIS A 123 18.12 -21.96 14.31
CA HIS A 123 18.45 -23.29 13.79
C HIS A 123 17.23 -24.13 13.38
N GLY A 124 16.02 -23.72 13.77
CA GLY A 124 14.80 -24.45 13.42
C GLY A 124 14.54 -24.47 11.91
N SER A 125 13.65 -25.37 11.47
CA SER A 125 13.15 -25.37 10.10
C SER A 125 12.46 -24.04 9.78
N VAL A 126 12.71 -23.51 8.59
CA VAL A 126 12.12 -22.25 8.12
C VAL A 126 10.60 -22.37 7.98
N ALA A 127 9.85 -21.33 8.39
CA ALA A 127 8.42 -21.28 8.16
C ALA A 127 8.06 -21.38 6.68
N PRO A 128 7.07 -22.22 6.31
CA PRO A 128 6.60 -22.27 4.94
C PRO A 128 6.01 -20.92 4.52
N LYS A 129 6.09 -20.63 3.22
CA LYS A 129 5.41 -19.45 2.66
C LYS A 129 3.89 -19.58 2.89
N PRO A 130 3.20 -18.46 3.17
CA PRO A 130 1.75 -18.49 3.29
C PRO A 130 1.13 -18.95 1.97
N LEU A 131 0.06 -19.73 2.07
CA LEU A 131 -0.71 -20.21 0.92
C LEU A 131 -2.12 -19.64 1.00
N ARG A 132 -2.70 -19.36 -0.16
CA ARG A 132 -4.12 -18.98 -0.25
C ARG A 132 -4.98 -20.13 0.29
N ARG A 133 -5.86 -19.82 1.25
CA ARG A 133 -6.81 -20.78 1.82
C ARG A 133 -8.08 -20.90 0.97
N ASN A 134 -8.58 -19.76 0.50
CA ASN A 134 -9.78 -19.71 -0.33
C ASN A 134 -9.36 -19.95 -1.77
N MET A 135 -9.65 -21.15 -2.28
CA MET A 135 -9.29 -21.57 -3.63
C MET A 135 -10.51 -21.76 -4.52
N THR A 136 -10.39 -21.44 -5.81
CA THR A 136 -11.44 -21.70 -6.80
C THR A 136 -11.49 -23.19 -7.17
N ARG A 137 -12.57 -23.67 -7.80
CA ARG A 137 -12.67 -25.09 -8.21
C ARG A 137 -11.58 -25.45 -9.23
N SER A 138 -11.24 -24.52 -10.13
CA SER A 138 -10.18 -24.74 -11.11
C SER A 138 -8.81 -24.82 -10.48
N GLU A 139 -8.52 -24.03 -9.45
CA GLU A 139 -7.26 -24.16 -8.72
C GLU A 139 -7.10 -25.54 -8.07
N GLN A 140 -8.19 -26.14 -7.59
CA GLN A 140 -8.18 -27.43 -6.91
C GLN A 140 -8.09 -28.61 -7.88
N ALA A 141 -8.80 -28.54 -9.01
CA ALA A 141 -9.00 -29.68 -9.91
C ALA A 141 -8.20 -29.60 -11.22
N ALA A 142 -7.85 -28.40 -11.70
CA ALA A 142 -7.16 -28.19 -12.98
C ALA A 142 -6.45 -26.82 -13.02
N PRO A 143 -5.25 -26.68 -12.42
CA PRO A 143 -4.54 -25.39 -12.31
C PRO A 143 -4.32 -24.69 -13.65
N THR A 144 -4.12 -25.45 -14.73
CA THR A 144 -4.00 -24.94 -16.10
C THR A 144 -5.26 -24.19 -16.56
N VAL A 145 -6.45 -24.60 -16.10
CA VAL A 145 -7.70 -23.88 -16.33
C VAL A 145 -7.73 -22.59 -15.51
N ALA A 146 -7.29 -22.64 -14.26
CA ALA A 146 -7.25 -21.46 -13.40
C ALA A 146 -6.32 -20.37 -13.99
N GLU A 147 -5.17 -20.76 -14.55
CA GLU A 147 -4.26 -19.87 -15.30
C GLU A 147 -4.90 -19.31 -16.57
N GLN A 148 -5.65 -20.12 -17.31
CA GLN A 148 -6.40 -19.64 -18.47
C GLN A 148 -7.45 -18.59 -18.09
N VAL A 149 -8.19 -18.81 -17.01
CA VAL A 149 -9.16 -17.83 -16.48
C VAL A 149 -8.47 -16.52 -16.13
N ASP A 150 -7.29 -16.57 -15.51
CA ASP A 150 -6.52 -15.37 -15.17
C ASP A 150 -6.02 -14.63 -16.41
N ALA A 151 -5.49 -15.35 -17.39
CA ALA A 151 -5.03 -14.77 -18.65
C ALA A 151 -6.19 -14.10 -19.41
N LYS A 152 -7.39 -14.70 -19.39
CA LYS A 152 -8.58 -14.08 -19.99
C LYS A 152 -9.02 -12.84 -19.21
N ALA A 153 -9.05 -12.90 -17.89
CA ALA A 153 -9.42 -11.75 -17.06
C ALA A 153 -8.47 -10.57 -17.30
N ALA A 154 -7.16 -10.81 -17.28
CA ALA A 154 -6.16 -9.78 -17.55
C ALA A 154 -6.30 -9.20 -18.97
N LYS A 155 -6.52 -10.04 -20.00
CA LYS A 155 -6.77 -9.61 -21.38
C LYS A 155 -7.95 -8.63 -21.46
N TRP A 156 -9.09 -9.00 -20.88
CA TRP A 156 -10.32 -8.20 -21.01
C TRP A 156 -10.28 -6.94 -20.16
N CYS A 157 -9.71 -6.99 -18.96
CA CYS A 157 -9.47 -5.79 -18.17
C CYS A 157 -8.50 -4.84 -18.89
N ALA A 158 -7.41 -5.34 -19.47
CA ALA A 158 -6.49 -4.50 -20.25
C ALA A 158 -7.15 -3.89 -21.50
N ALA A 159 -8.03 -4.62 -22.18
CA ALA A 159 -8.78 -4.09 -23.33
C ALA A 159 -9.78 -3.01 -22.92
N PHE A 160 -10.44 -3.16 -21.77
CA PHE A 160 -11.45 -2.21 -21.29
C PHE A 160 -10.82 -0.95 -20.68
N PHE A 161 -9.81 -1.11 -19.82
CA PHE A 161 -9.10 0.02 -19.18
C PHE A 161 -8.00 0.61 -20.06
N GLY A 162 -7.80 0.07 -21.27
CA GLY A 162 -6.83 0.60 -22.23
C GLY A 162 -7.13 2.07 -22.53
N SER A 163 -6.08 2.87 -22.70
CA SER A 163 -6.21 4.30 -23.00
C SER A 163 -7.12 4.54 -24.21
N THR A 164 -7.92 5.61 -24.17
CA THR A 164 -8.65 6.12 -25.35
C THR A 164 -7.71 6.55 -26.49
N ALA A 165 -6.41 6.74 -26.20
CA ALA A 165 -5.36 6.93 -27.19
C ALA A 165 -4.76 5.62 -27.75
N ALA A 166 -5.23 4.45 -27.29
CA ALA A 166 -4.98 3.19 -27.98
C ALA A 166 -5.70 3.26 -29.33
N GLY A 167 -4.97 3.00 -30.43
CA GLY A 167 -5.53 3.12 -31.78
C GLY A 167 -6.74 2.21 -32.08
N TRP A 168 -7.10 1.31 -31.15
CA TRP A 168 -8.19 0.35 -31.27
C TRP A 168 -8.95 0.27 -29.92
N PRO A 169 -9.95 1.13 -29.68
CA PRO A 169 -10.78 1.03 -28.49
C PRO A 169 -11.64 -0.23 -28.52
N MET A 170 -11.98 -0.76 -27.34
CA MET A 170 -12.88 -1.90 -27.21
C MET A 170 -14.28 -1.54 -27.75
N PRO A 171 -14.84 -2.27 -28.74
CA PRO A 171 -16.19 -2.03 -29.22
C PRO A 171 -17.23 -2.16 -28.10
N ASP A 172 -18.29 -1.33 -28.16
CA ASP A 172 -19.37 -1.27 -27.18
C ASP A 172 -18.92 -0.98 -25.73
N HIS A 173 -17.73 -0.38 -25.54
CA HIS A 173 -17.20 -0.02 -24.21
C HIS A 173 -18.20 0.83 -23.39
N ASP A 174 -18.89 1.78 -24.03
CA ASP A 174 -19.90 2.65 -23.46
C ASP A 174 -21.14 1.92 -22.92
N LYS A 175 -21.41 0.69 -23.40
CA LYS A 175 -22.51 -0.16 -22.93
C LYS A 175 -22.14 -1.00 -21.70
N GLY A 176 -20.90 -0.87 -21.22
CA GLY A 176 -20.38 -1.50 -20.01
C GLY A 176 -19.61 -2.81 -20.24
N PHE A 177 -18.77 -3.17 -19.27
CA PHE A 177 -17.76 -4.23 -19.38
C PHE A 177 -18.35 -5.58 -19.74
N TYR A 178 -19.36 -6.06 -18.99
CA TYR A 178 -19.95 -7.37 -19.23
C TYR A 178 -20.59 -7.45 -20.61
N HIS A 179 -21.25 -6.36 -21.05
CA HIS A 179 -21.84 -6.29 -22.39
C HIS A 179 -20.77 -6.40 -23.47
N ALA A 180 -19.75 -5.54 -23.42
CA ALA A 180 -18.66 -5.50 -24.40
C ALA A 180 -17.92 -6.85 -24.45
N TRP A 181 -17.63 -7.44 -23.28
CA TRP A 181 -17.04 -8.78 -23.18
C TRP A 181 -17.92 -9.86 -23.80
N ARG A 182 -19.22 -9.89 -23.48
CA ARG A 182 -20.17 -10.92 -24.00
C ARG A 182 -20.26 -10.88 -25.52
N MET A 183 -20.19 -9.69 -26.13
CA MET A 183 -20.25 -9.53 -27.59
C MET A 183 -18.95 -9.99 -28.27
N LEU A 184 -17.80 -9.76 -27.66
CA LEU A 184 -16.49 -10.00 -28.27
C LEU A 184 -15.91 -11.40 -27.95
N ALA A 185 -16.18 -11.94 -26.76
CA ALA A 185 -15.62 -13.21 -26.30
C ALA A 185 -15.94 -14.41 -27.21
N PRO A 186 -17.14 -14.54 -27.81
CA PRO A 186 -17.44 -15.61 -28.77
C PRO A 186 -16.60 -15.60 -30.05
N ALA A 187 -15.96 -14.47 -30.39
CA ALA A 187 -15.07 -14.32 -31.54
C ALA A 187 -13.59 -14.63 -31.21
N ASP A 188 -13.26 -14.96 -29.95
CA ASP A 188 -11.90 -15.31 -29.56
C ASP A 188 -11.50 -16.68 -30.12
N HIS A 189 -10.78 -16.69 -31.25
CA HIS A 189 -10.33 -17.90 -31.95
C HIS A 189 -9.37 -18.77 -31.13
N LYS A 190 -8.81 -18.27 -30.01
CA LYS A 190 -8.02 -19.07 -29.07
C LYS A 190 -8.88 -20.02 -28.21
N LEU A 191 -10.20 -19.86 -28.21
CA LEU A 191 -11.15 -20.74 -27.52
C LEU A 191 -11.66 -21.83 -28.46
N SER A 192 -12.02 -23.00 -27.95
CA SER A 192 -12.59 -24.08 -28.80
C SER A 192 -13.97 -23.71 -29.36
N ARG A 193 -14.39 -24.36 -30.47
CA ARG A 193 -15.72 -24.12 -31.08
C ARG A 193 -16.87 -24.35 -30.10
N ARG A 194 -16.74 -25.35 -29.20
CA ARG A 194 -17.73 -25.68 -28.16
C ARG A 194 -17.83 -24.57 -27.12
N VAL A 195 -16.70 -24.10 -26.60
CA VAL A 195 -16.64 -22.98 -25.64
C VAL A 195 -17.27 -21.72 -26.25
N ARG A 196 -16.93 -21.38 -27.51
CA ARG A 196 -17.50 -20.22 -28.21
C ARG A 196 -19.01 -20.34 -28.44
N ALA A 197 -19.54 -21.56 -28.62
CA ALA A 197 -20.97 -21.79 -28.76
C ALA A 197 -21.72 -21.50 -27.44
N VAL A 198 -21.17 -21.93 -26.31
CA VAL A 198 -21.75 -21.62 -24.99
C VAL A 198 -21.71 -20.11 -24.72
N LEU A 199 -20.59 -19.45 -25.04
CA LEU A 199 -20.47 -17.99 -24.86
C LEU A 199 -21.51 -17.18 -25.65
N ARG A 200 -21.96 -17.66 -26.83
CA ARG A 200 -23.02 -17.00 -27.62
C ARG A 200 -24.39 -17.04 -26.95
N ALA A 201 -24.64 -18.02 -26.10
CA ALA A 201 -25.92 -18.24 -25.44
C ALA A 201 -25.98 -17.63 -24.02
N LEU A 202 -25.00 -16.81 -23.63
CA LEU A 202 -24.94 -16.25 -22.29
C LEU A 202 -26.09 -15.28 -21.99
N PRO A 203 -26.56 -15.23 -20.74
CA PRO A 203 -27.54 -14.25 -20.31
C PRO A 203 -27.12 -12.80 -20.58
N ILE A 204 -28.12 -11.95 -20.83
CA ILE A 204 -27.91 -10.53 -21.11
C ILE A 204 -27.41 -9.78 -19.86
N ARG A 205 -27.80 -10.22 -18.66
CA ARG A 205 -27.43 -9.58 -17.39
C ARG A 205 -26.26 -10.32 -16.75
N ALA A 206 -25.30 -9.56 -16.21
CA ALA A 206 -24.17 -10.12 -15.47
C ALA A 206 -24.63 -10.94 -14.24
N ASP A 207 -25.66 -10.48 -13.53
CA ASP A 207 -26.24 -11.19 -12.38
C ASP A 207 -26.65 -12.63 -12.75
N ASP A 208 -27.31 -12.79 -13.90
CA ASP A 208 -27.87 -14.07 -14.33
C ASP A 208 -26.76 -15.03 -14.78
N ALA A 209 -25.75 -14.50 -15.48
CA ALA A 209 -24.60 -15.30 -15.88
C ALA A 209 -23.76 -15.74 -14.69
N ALA A 210 -23.57 -14.87 -13.69
CA ALA A 210 -22.89 -15.21 -12.45
C ALA A 210 -23.66 -16.29 -11.67
N LEU A 211 -24.98 -16.13 -11.48
CA LEU A 211 -25.81 -17.15 -10.83
C LEU A 211 -25.76 -18.50 -11.57
N GLN A 212 -25.92 -18.48 -12.90
CA GLN A 212 -25.83 -19.69 -13.72
C GLN A 212 -24.45 -20.37 -13.60
N ALA A 213 -23.37 -19.59 -13.60
CA ALA A 213 -22.03 -20.13 -13.45
C ALA A 213 -21.78 -20.70 -12.05
N LEU A 214 -22.27 -20.05 -10.98
CA LEU A 214 -22.21 -20.57 -9.61
C LEU A 214 -22.98 -21.88 -9.45
N ASP A 215 -24.18 -21.96 -10.04
CA ASP A 215 -25.00 -23.18 -10.06
C ASP A 215 -24.26 -24.33 -10.78
N LEU A 216 -23.63 -24.06 -11.94
CA LEU A 216 -22.83 -25.03 -12.68
C LEU A 216 -21.55 -25.48 -11.94
N LEU A 217 -20.97 -24.60 -11.13
CA LEU A 217 -19.80 -24.89 -10.30
C LEU A 217 -20.17 -25.59 -8.98
N GLY A 218 -21.46 -25.76 -8.70
CA GLY A 218 -21.97 -26.38 -7.46
C GLY A 218 -21.62 -25.58 -6.21
N VAL A 219 -21.64 -24.24 -6.30
CA VAL A 219 -21.36 -23.35 -5.16
C VAL A 219 -22.67 -23.07 -4.42
N THR A 220 -22.74 -23.45 -3.15
CA THR A 220 -23.90 -23.20 -2.29
C THR A 220 -23.97 -21.75 -1.82
N ASP A 221 -25.11 -21.34 -1.30
CA ASP A 221 -25.33 -19.98 -0.77
C ASP A 221 -24.38 -19.67 0.41
N ASP A 222 -24.13 -20.65 1.29
CA ASP A 222 -23.25 -20.51 2.45
C ASP A 222 -21.77 -20.33 2.06
N ASP A 223 -21.33 -20.98 0.97
CA ASP A 223 -19.94 -20.91 0.50
C ASP A 223 -19.69 -19.72 -0.43
N ARG A 224 -20.75 -19.04 -0.87
CA ARG A 224 -20.67 -18.07 -1.98
C ARG A 224 -19.71 -16.93 -1.71
N ILE A 225 -19.77 -16.31 -0.54
CA ILE A 225 -18.88 -15.18 -0.19
C ILE A 225 -17.41 -15.63 -0.24
N THR A 226 -17.09 -16.78 0.37
CA THR A 226 -15.74 -17.36 0.38
C THR A 226 -15.26 -17.67 -1.04
N TYR A 227 -16.16 -18.19 -1.89
CA TYR A 227 -15.85 -18.53 -3.27
C TYR A 227 -15.62 -17.29 -4.15
N LEU A 228 -16.48 -16.28 -4.03
CA LEU A 228 -16.30 -15.00 -4.72
C LEU A 228 -15.00 -14.32 -4.25
N GLN A 229 -14.67 -14.39 -2.96
CA GLN A 229 -13.38 -13.93 -2.44
C GLN A 229 -12.21 -14.65 -3.12
N ALA A 230 -12.30 -15.97 -3.36
CA ALA A 230 -11.24 -16.71 -4.05
C ALA A 230 -11.01 -16.21 -5.49
N HIS A 231 -12.06 -15.80 -6.22
CA HIS A 231 -11.89 -15.19 -7.54
C HIS A 231 -11.26 -13.80 -7.47
N LEU A 232 -11.70 -13.00 -6.49
CA LEU A 232 -11.25 -11.62 -6.30
C LEU A 232 -9.78 -11.54 -5.88
N THR A 233 -9.33 -12.42 -4.98
CA THR A 233 -7.95 -12.42 -4.48
C THR A 233 -6.95 -13.13 -5.39
N ARG A 234 -7.42 -13.74 -6.50
CA ARG A 234 -6.55 -14.37 -7.50
C ARG A 234 -5.81 -13.35 -8.38
N LEU A 235 -6.48 -12.26 -8.75
CA LEU A 235 -5.88 -11.11 -9.43
C LEU A 235 -6.25 -9.81 -8.66
N PRO A 236 -5.67 -9.60 -7.46
CA PRO A 236 -6.13 -8.54 -6.56
C PRO A 236 -5.92 -7.14 -7.13
N GLY A 237 -4.90 -6.93 -7.98
CA GLY A 237 -4.68 -5.64 -8.65
C GLY A 237 -5.82 -5.27 -9.61
N TRP A 238 -6.26 -6.21 -10.45
CA TRP A 238 -7.40 -5.97 -11.36
C TRP A 238 -8.70 -5.80 -10.61
N ALA A 239 -8.99 -6.65 -9.63
CA ALA A 239 -10.20 -6.54 -8.82
C ALA A 239 -10.25 -5.21 -8.06
N ALA A 240 -9.12 -4.76 -7.51
CA ALA A 240 -9.00 -3.46 -6.85
C ALA A 240 -9.26 -2.27 -7.79
N HIS A 241 -8.73 -2.34 -9.01
CA HIS A 241 -8.93 -1.30 -10.00
C HIS A 241 -10.38 -1.25 -10.49
N VAL A 242 -11.01 -2.40 -10.71
CA VAL A 242 -12.46 -2.49 -11.01
C VAL A 242 -13.27 -1.88 -9.87
N ARG A 243 -12.94 -2.20 -8.60
CA ARG A 243 -13.62 -1.63 -7.42
C ARG A 243 -13.53 -0.10 -7.40
N TRP A 244 -12.33 0.45 -7.63
CA TRP A 244 -12.13 1.91 -7.69
C TRP A 244 -12.91 2.57 -8.85
N SER A 245 -13.02 1.86 -9.98
CA SER A 245 -13.67 2.32 -11.21
C SER A 245 -15.21 2.33 -11.08
N ALA A 246 -15.77 1.36 -10.34
CA ALA A 246 -17.21 1.24 -10.09
C ALA A 246 -17.79 2.46 -9.36
N GLU A 247 -17.03 3.05 -8.43
CA GLU A 247 -17.42 4.26 -7.69
C GLU A 247 -17.54 5.52 -8.58
N ARG A 248 -17.05 5.45 -9.83
CA ARG A 248 -16.93 6.58 -10.76
C ARG A 248 -17.74 6.42 -12.04
N ALA A 249 -18.69 5.47 -12.06
CA ALA A 249 -19.59 5.21 -13.19
C ALA A 249 -18.86 5.00 -14.54
N THR A 250 -17.70 4.34 -14.51
CA THR A 250 -16.86 4.05 -15.69
C THR A 250 -17.39 2.92 -16.60
N GLY A 251 -18.56 2.35 -16.26
CA GLY A 251 -19.17 1.25 -17.03
C GLY A 251 -18.68 -0.14 -16.63
N VAL A 252 -17.99 -0.31 -15.51
CA VAL A 252 -17.60 -1.63 -14.98
C VAL A 252 -17.82 -1.71 -13.47
N ASP A 253 -18.34 -2.84 -13.01
CA ASP A 253 -18.40 -3.18 -11.60
C ASP A 253 -17.78 -4.56 -11.27
N LEU A 254 -17.70 -4.89 -9.99
CA LEU A 254 -17.14 -6.17 -9.54
C LEU A 254 -18.01 -7.37 -9.93
N LEU A 255 -19.32 -7.18 -10.10
CA LEU A 255 -20.22 -8.23 -10.54
C LEU A 255 -19.96 -8.58 -12.01
N ASP A 256 -19.74 -7.60 -12.88
CA ASP A 256 -19.36 -7.79 -14.28
C ASP A 256 -18.05 -8.57 -14.39
N TYR A 257 -17.05 -8.17 -13.61
CA TYR A 257 -15.75 -8.85 -13.52
C TYR A 257 -15.89 -10.30 -13.04
N LEU A 258 -16.69 -10.53 -11.99
CA LEU A 258 -16.94 -11.86 -11.45
C LEU A 258 -17.75 -12.74 -12.41
N ALA A 259 -18.79 -12.19 -13.05
CA ALA A 259 -19.61 -12.90 -14.03
C ALA A 259 -18.75 -13.45 -15.17
N MET A 260 -17.84 -12.63 -15.72
CA MET A 260 -16.87 -13.08 -16.72
C MET A 260 -15.99 -14.23 -16.18
N ARG A 261 -15.38 -14.06 -14.99
CA ARG A 261 -14.44 -15.05 -14.45
C ARG A 261 -15.12 -16.38 -14.11
N LEU A 262 -16.26 -16.32 -13.43
CA LEU A 262 -17.08 -17.49 -13.09
C LEU A 262 -17.54 -18.22 -14.34
N THR A 263 -17.95 -17.48 -15.38
CA THR A 263 -18.36 -18.06 -16.67
C THR A 263 -17.20 -18.78 -17.36
N TYR A 264 -16.01 -18.16 -17.43
CA TYR A 264 -14.85 -18.85 -17.99
C TYR A 264 -14.49 -20.09 -17.19
N GLU A 265 -14.49 -20.01 -15.86
CA GLU A 265 -14.18 -21.17 -15.03
C GLU A 265 -15.17 -22.32 -15.24
N SER A 266 -16.49 -22.04 -15.18
CA SER A 266 -17.53 -23.07 -15.32
C SER A 266 -17.49 -23.77 -16.68
N ILE A 267 -17.28 -23.00 -17.76
CA ILE A 267 -17.20 -23.54 -19.11
C ILE A 267 -15.89 -24.30 -19.33
N LEU A 268 -14.74 -23.74 -18.94
CA LEU A 268 -13.45 -24.38 -19.19
C LEU A 268 -13.28 -25.64 -18.34
N LEU A 269 -13.76 -25.65 -17.09
CA LEU A 269 -13.74 -26.85 -16.25
C LEU A 269 -14.62 -27.97 -16.80
N SER A 270 -15.86 -27.66 -17.19
CA SER A 270 -16.76 -28.67 -17.76
C SER A 270 -16.18 -29.32 -19.02
N HIS A 271 -15.42 -28.56 -19.83
CA HIS A 271 -14.77 -29.06 -21.03
C HIS A 271 -13.43 -29.76 -20.78
N ASN A 272 -12.79 -29.54 -19.62
CA ASN A 272 -11.54 -30.21 -19.25
C ASN A 272 -11.75 -31.55 -18.53
N ARG A 273 -12.99 -31.92 -18.18
CA ARG A 273 -13.32 -33.21 -17.54
C ARG A 273 -12.99 -34.46 -18.37
N SER A 274 -12.63 -34.30 -19.66
CA SER A 274 -12.21 -35.40 -20.54
C SER A 274 -10.70 -35.68 -20.51
N SER A 275 -9.91 -34.81 -19.89
CA SER A 275 -8.50 -35.02 -19.61
C SER A 275 -8.40 -35.85 -18.32
N ALA A 276 -7.47 -36.80 -18.24
CA ALA A 276 -7.17 -37.44 -16.95
C ALA A 276 -6.96 -36.33 -15.91
N PRO A 277 -7.50 -36.46 -14.68
CA PRO A 277 -7.21 -35.47 -13.65
C PRO A 277 -5.69 -35.39 -13.52
N ASP A 278 -5.12 -34.23 -13.82
CA ASP A 278 -3.81 -33.89 -13.27
C ASP A 278 -3.90 -34.18 -11.76
N GLU A 279 -2.87 -34.80 -11.17
CA GLU A 279 -2.88 -35.06 -9.72
C GLU A 279 -3.37 -33.80 -9.02
N PRO A 280 -4.45 -33.88 -8.21
CA PRO A 280 -5.08 -32.69 -7.67
C PRO A 280 -3.99 -31.86 -7.00
N VAL A 281 -3.77 -30.65 -7.52
CA VAL A 281 -2.90 -29.65 -6.90
C VAL A 281 -3.66 -29.04 -5.71
N ALA A 282 -4.23 -29.91 -4.88
CA ALA A 282 -4.12 -29.74 -3.44
C ALA A 282 -2.62 -29.76 -3.14
N ALA A 283 -1.93 -28.67 -3.51
CA ALA A 283 -0.51 -28.43 -3.32
C ALA A 283 -0.16 -29.00 -1.96
N SER A 284 0.69 -30.03 -1.95
CA SER A 284 1.07 -30.78 -0.76
C SER A 284 1.39 -29.77 0.32
N ARG A 285 0.44 -29.52 1.24
CA ARG A 285 0.59 -28.42 2.18
C ARG A 285 1.88 -28.70 2.93
N PRO A 286 2.84 -27.76 2.96
CA PRO A 286 4.12 -28.03 3.56
C PRO A 286 3.88 -28.45 5.01
N ARG A 287 4.36 -29.65 5.37
CA ARG A 287 4.19 -30.19 6.72
C ARG A 287 4.89 -29.27 7.70
N ILE A 288 4.12 -28.74 8.65
CA ILE A 288 4.67 -27.94 9.75
C ILE A 288 5.17 -28.93 10.81
N PRO A 289 6.45 -28.88 11.21
CA PRO A 289 6.95 -29.77 12.25
C PRO A 289 6.35 -29.41 13.61
N SER A 290 6.00 -30.45 14.36
CA SER A 290 5.54 -30.35 15.74
C SER A 290 6.62 -29.75 16.64
N ALA A 291 6.21 -29.20 17.79
CA ALA A 291 7.14 -28.67 18.78
C ALA A 291 8.15 -29.73 19.28
N ARG A 292 7.75 -31.01 19.30
CA ARG A 292 8.62 -32.12 19.69
C ARG A 292 9.67 -32.44 18.63
N GLU A 293 9.28 -32.49 17.35
CA GLU A 293 10.23 -32.67 16.24
C GLU A 293 11.24 -31.52 16.18
N ARG A 294 10.78 -30.28 16.45
CA ARG A 294 11.63 -29.10 16.56
C ARG A 294 12.60 -29.18 17.73
N ALA A 295 12.16 -29.62 18.90
CA ALA A 295 13.05 -29.84 20.05
C ALA A 295 14.15 -30.86 19.74
N GLY A 296 13.80 -31.98 19.09
CA GLY A 296 14.78 -32.98 18.66
C GLY A 296 15.74 -32.46 17.58
N ALA A 297 15.26 -31.63 16.64
CA ALA A 297 16.11 -30.98 15.65
C ALA A 297 17.08 -29.98 16.30
N LEU A 298 16.63 -29.24 17.31
CA LEU A 298 17.47 -28.30 18.05
C LEU A 298 18.55 -29.02 18.88
N ALA A 299 18.20 -30.12 19.54
CA ALA A 299 19.17 -30.97 20.25
C ALA A 299 20.30 -31.44 19.32
N ARG A 300 19.96 -31.92 18.11
CA ARG A 300 20.94 -32.28 17.09
C ARG A 300 21.78 -31.10 16.62
N ALA A 301 21.17 -29.92 16.42
CA ALA A 301 21.88 -28.71 16.01
C ALA A 301 22.87 -28.22 17.07
N TRP A 302 22.63 -28.52 18.35
CA TRP A 302 23.53 -28.23 19.47
C TRP A 302 24.52 -29.35 19.79
N GLY A 303 24.52 -30.46 19.05
CA GLY A 303 25.41 -31.59 19.30
C GLY A 303 25.15 -32.29 20.63
N LEU A 304 23.90 -32.31 21.10
CA LEU A 304 23.51 -33.00 22.32
C LEU A 304 23.14 -34.45 22.00
N ASP A 305 23.97 -35.38 22.46
CA ASP A 305 23.74 -36.82 22.35
C ASP A 305 22.73 -37.29 23.42
N GLU A 306 21.91 -38.29 23.06
CA GLU A 306 20.96 -38.99 23.96
C GLU A 306 20.07 -38.07 24.85
N VAL A 307 19.24 -37.23 24.22
CA VAL A 307 18.21 -36.47 24.96
C VAL A 307 17.02 -37.37 25.29
N SER A 308 16.67 -37.46 26.58
CA SER A 308 15.55 -38.29 27.03
C SER A 308 14.20 -37.82 26.46
N ASP A 309 13.25 -38.76 26.35
CA ASP A 309 11.91 -38.44 25.84
C ASP A 309 11.18 -37.39 26.71
N THR A 310 11.39 -37.45 28.03
CA THR A 310 10.87 -36.49 29.00
C THR A 310 11.43 -35.08 28.77
N ASP A 311 12.74 -34.98 28.50
CA ASP A 311 13.41 -33.70 28.24
C ASP A 311 12.92 -33.07 26.93
N LEU A 312 12.76 -33.88 25.87
CA LEU A 312 12.15 -33.42 24.61
C LEU A 312 10.71 -32.93 24.83
N GLY A 313 9.94 -33.61 25.67
CA GLY A 313 8.59 -33.18 26.05
C GLY A 313 8.58 -31.85 26.81
N ALA A 314 9.54 -31.64 27.71
CA ALA A 314 9.68 -30.38 28.44
C ALA A 314 10.10 -29.22 27.51
N ALA A 315 11.06 -29.43 26.62
CA ALA A 315 11.47 -28.44 25.63
C ALA A 315 10.33 -28.13 24.64
N ALA A 316 9.58 -29.14 24.20
CA ALA A 316 8.43 -28.98 23.32
C ALA A 316 7.32 -28.10 23.92
N ARG A 317 7.12 -28.13 25.25
CA ARG A 317 6.17 -27.25 25.94
C ARG A 317 6.58 -25.78 25.89
N VAL A 318 7.88 -25.49 25.90
CA VAL A 318 8.37 -24.12 25.71
C VAL A 318 8.19 -23.71 24.24
N LEU A 319 8.61 -24.57 23.31
CA LEU A 319 8.55 -24.29 21.88
C LEU A 319 7.11 -24.16 21.35
N SER A 320 6.11 -24.77 21.99
CA SER A 320 4.71 -24.65 21.58
C SER A 320 4.15 -23.23 21.74
N ALA A 321 4.73 -22.40 22.63
CA ALA A 321 4.34 -21.01 22.81
C ALA A 321 4.65 -20.12 21.59
N LEU A 322 5.67 -20.50 20.81
CA LEU A 322 6.04 -19.84 19.56
C LEU A 322 5.91 -20.82 18.38
N PRO A 323 4.73 -20.93 17.75
CA PRO A 323 4.56 -21.77 16.58
C PRO A 323 5.39 -21.26 15.40
N VAL A 324 5.79 -22.17 14.50
CA VAL A 324 6.63 -21.87 13.34
C VAL A 324 6.10 -20.68 12.53
N THR A 325 4.78 -20.61 12.32
CA THR A 325 4.11 -19.55 11.54
C THR A 325 4.11 -18.17 12.21
N ALA A 326 4.47 -18.07 13.50
CA ALA A 326 4.53 -16.81 14.24
C ALA A 326 5.96 -16.23 14.32
N ARG A 327 7.00 -17.03 14.03
CA ARG A 327 8.41 -16.64 14.19
C ARG A 327 8.81 -15.44 13.35
N GLN A 328 8.29 -15.33 12.13
CA GLN A 328 8.62 -14.23 11.23
C GLN A 328 8.30 -12.85 11.83
N LEU A 329 7.29 -12.75 12.71
CA LEU A 329 6.96 -11.50 13.38
C LEU A 329 7.82 -11.19 14.60
N VAL A 330 8.37 -12.22 15.26
CA VAL A 330 9.44 -12.03 16.25
C VAL A 330 10.68 -11.46 15.56
N TRP A 331 11.05 -12.02 14.41
CA TRP A 331 12.15 -11.51 13.60
C TRP A 331 11.93 -10.08 13.10
N GLN A 332 10.75 -9.79 12.53
CA GLN A 332 10.39 -8.45 12.06
C GLN A 332 10.50 -7.43 13.20
N GLN A 333 9.92 -7.73 14.36
CA GLN A 333 9.93 -6.82 15.50
C GLN A 333 11.33 -6.61 16.07
N ALA A 334 12.17 -7.65 16.11
CA ALA A 334 13.57 -7.51 16.53
C ALA A 334 14.36 -6.61 15.56
N TYR A 335 14.16 -6.78 14.26
CA TYR A 335 14.79 -5.94 13.23
C TYR A 335 14.36 -4.47 13.33
N GLU A 336 13.06 -4.22 13.48
CA GLU A 336 12.52 -2.85 13.63
C GLU A 336 12.99 -2.21 14.95
N THR A 337 13.01 -2.97 16.03
CA THR A 337 13.47 -2.50 17.34
C THR A 337 14.94 -2.13 17.30
N HIS A 338 15.80 -2.96 16.69
CA HIS A 338 17.21 -2.67 16.49
C HIS A 338 17.42 -1.32 15.78
N TYR A 339 16.72 -1.12 14.65
CA TYR A 339 16.78 0.13 13.89
C TYR A 339 16.26 1.32 14.70
N ARG A 340 15.10 1.17 15.36
CA ARG A 340 14.48 2.23 16.17
C ARG A 340 15.39 2.65 17.31
N ASP A 341 15.93 1.70 18.07
CA ASP A 341 16.71 1.98 19.26
C ASP A 341 18.08 2.56 18.89
N ALA A 342 18.67 2.15 17.76
CA ALA A 342 19.83 2.83 17.19
C ALA A 342 19.52 4.27 16.77
N LEU A 343 18.41 4.50 16.07
CA LEU A 343 17.97 5.83 15.65
C LEU A 343 17.70 6.74 16.85
N LEU A 344 16.98 6.26 17.87
CA LEU A 344 16.65 7.03 19.06
C LEU A 344 17.90 7.41 19.86
N ARG A 345 18.89 6.50 19.97
CA ARG A 345 20.19 6.83 20.57
C ARG A 345 20.92 7.90 19.76
N ALA A 346 21.01 7.74 18.45
CA ALA A 346 21.65 8.73 17.59
C ALA A 346 20.98 10.12 17.67
N LEU A 347 19.65 10.18 17.78
CA LEU A 347 18.91 11.44 17.96
C LEU A 347 19.16 12.06 19.34
N ALA A 348 19.19 11.24 20.40
CA ALA A 348 19.50 11.71 21.74
C ALA A 348 20.92 12.27 21.85
N GLU A 349 21.89 11.63 21.18
CA GLU A 349 23.29 12.05 21.15
C GLU A 349 23.53 13.29 20.27
N ASN A 350 22.78 13.44 19.15
CA ASN A 350 22.96 14.53 18.18
C ASN A 350 21.91 15.66 18.33
N SER A 351 21.45 15.93 19.54
CA SER A 351 20.56 17.08 19.77
C SER A 351 21.31 18.38 19.45
N ALA A 352 20.98 18.99 18.29
CA ALA A 352 21.64 20.20 17.83
C ALA A 352 21.47 21.34 18.85
N ALA A 353 22.57 22.03 19.17
CA ALA A 353 22.49 23.26 19.93
C ALA A 353 21.69 24.30 19.12
N PRO A 354 20.74 25.03 19.73
CA PRO A 354 20.01 26.06 19.02
C PRO A 354 20.98 27.11 18.46
N SER A 355 20.86 27.42 17.17
CA SER A 355 21.63 28.50 16.55
C SER A 355 21.18 29.83 17.19
N THR A 356 22.09 30.50 17.88
CA THR A 356 21.79 31.73 18.64
C THR A 356 21.89 33.02 17.81
N GLY A 357 22.30 32.92 16.54
CA GLY A 357 22.45 34.05 15.62
C GLY A 357 21.19 34.34 14.77
N ARG A 358 21.07 35.57 14.29
CA ARG A 358 20.03 35.95 13.32
C ARG A 358 20.42 35.40 11.95
N ALA A 359 19.56 34.57 11.35
CA ALA A 359 19.79 34.05 10.01
C ALA A 359 19.83 35.17 8.95
N ALA A 360 20.76 35.07 8.00
CA ALA A 360 20.85 35.89 6.80
C ALA A 360 19.64 35.67 5.86
N ALA A 361 19.13 34.44 5.77
CA ALA A 361 17.86 34.14 5.11
C ALA A 361 17.18 32.92 5.72
N GLN A 362 15.85 32.90 5.61
CA GLN A 362 15.00 31.79 6.02
C GLN A 362 14.36 31.16 4.78
N ILE A 363 14.45 29.83 4.65
CA ILE A 363 13.97 29.09 3.48
C ILE A 363 12.96 28.04 3.92
N VAL A 364 11.78 28.07 3.31
CA VAL A 364 10.72 27.09 3.59
C VAL A 364 10.72 26.05 2.46
N CYS A 365 11.03 24.80 2.81
CA CYS A 365 11.01 23.66 1.91
C CYS A 365 9.84 22.74 2.25
N CYS A 366 9.56 21.75 1.38
CA CYS A 366 8.61 20.69 1.73
C CYS A 366 9.11 19.96 2.99
N ILE A 367 8.19 19.60 3.90
CA ILE A 367 8.50 18.83 5.12
C ILE A 367 8.99 17.41 4.83
N ASP A 368 8.79 16.94 3.60
CA ASP A 368 9.23 15.64 3.12
C ASP A 368 10.75 15.44 3.33
N THR A 369 11.13 14.26 3.82
CA THR A 369 12.52 13.90 4.16
C THR A 369 13.45 13.96 2.95
N ARG A 370 12.94 13.87 1.71
CA ARG A 370 13.73 14.07 0.49
C ARG A 370 14.32 15.47 0.39
N SER A 371 13.67 16.47 1.01
CA SER A 371 14.19 17.84 1.08
C SER A 371 15.25 18.01 2.17
N GLU A 372 15.49 17.01 3.03
CA GLU A 372 16.43 17.12 4.16
C GLU A 372 17.87 17.36 3.70
N GLY A 373 18.34 16.62 2.68
CA GLY A 373 19.69 16.80 2.15
C GLY A 373 19.95 18.22 1.63
N LEU A 374 18.98 18.78 0.88
CA LEU A 374 19.03 20.17 0.42
C LEU A 374 19.04 21.14 1.60
N ARG A 375 18.16 20.92 2.59
CA ARG A 375 18.05 21.77 3.77
C ARG A 375 19.35 21.82 4.57
N ARG A 376 19.91 20.66 4.92
CA ARG A 376 21.18 20.58 5.65
C ARG A 376 22.34 21.17 4.85
N HIS A 377 22.37 20.96 3.52
CA HIS A 377 23.39 21.57 2.68
C HIS A 377 23.31 23.10 2.68
N ILE A 378 22.13 23.68 2.53
CA ILE A 378 21.93 25.14 2.58
C ILE A 378 22.40 25.70 3.93
N GLU A 379 21.99 25.09 5.04
CA GLU A 379 22.42 25.53 6.38
C GLU A 379 23.94 25.39 6.58
N SER A 380 24.60 24.44 5.92
CA SER A 380 26.06 24.30 5.96
C SER A 380 26.81 25.41 5.21
N LEU A 381 26.15 26.18 4.33
CA LEU A 381 26.77 27.24 3.54
C LEU A 381 26.89 28.58 4.29
N GLY A 382 26.30 28.71 5.48
CA GLY A 382 26.40 29.95 6.26
C GLY A 382 25.23 30.15 7.22
N GLU A 383 24.86 31.41 7.47
CA GLU A 383 23.79 31.77 8.40
C GLU A 383 22.39 31.60 7.78
N TYR A 384 22.12 30.44 7.18
CA TYR A 384 20.82 30.12 6.62
C TYR A 384 20.02 29.26 7.60
N GLN A 385 18.71 29.48 7.64
CA GLN A 385 17.79 28.65 8.42
C GLN A 385 16.74 28.05 7.52
N THR A 386 16.49 26.74 7.65
CA THR A 386 15.47 26.07 6.84
C THR A 386 14.30 25.57 7.68
N PHE A 387 13.12 25.59 7.09
CA PHE A 387 11.88 25.11 7.69
C PHE A 387 11.21 24.08 6.77
N GLY A 388 10.49 23.15 7.36
CA GLY A 388 9.64 22.21 6.63
C GLY A 388 8.18 22.67 6.68
N PHE A 389 7.50 22.67 5.55
CA PHE A 389 6.06 22.91 5.45
C PHE A 389 5.38 21.78 4.69
N ALA A 390 4.22 21.33 5.18
CA ALA A 390 3.51 20.22 4.57
C ALA A 390 2.78 20.65 3.29
N GLY A 391 2.91 19.84 2.23
CA GLY A 391 2.14 19.99 1.01
C GLY A 391 2.61 21.15 0.12
N PHE A 392 1.64 21.88 -0.42
CA PHE A 392 1.79 22.87 -1.50
C PHE A 392 2.00 24.30 -0.96
N PHE A 393 2.61 24.42 0.22
CA PHE A 393 2.84 25.71 0.91
C PHE A 393 1.57 26.51 1.20
N ALA A 394 0.41 25.83 1.24
CA ALA A 394 -0.92 26.43 1.31
C ALA A 394 -1.25 27.40 0.16
N VAL A 395 -0.54 27.29 -0.98
CA VAL A 395 -0.81 28.09 -2.18
C VAL A 395 -1.35 27.19 -3.28
N ALA A 396 -2.66 26.98 -3.32
CA ALA A 396 -3.28 26.07 -4.28
C ALA A 396 -3.24 26.70 -5.67
N ILE A 397 -2.28 26.30 -6.50
CA ILE A 397 -2.07 26.92 -7.81
C ILE A 397 -2.42 26.00 -8.96
N ARG A 398 -2.97 26.58 -10.02
CA ARG A 398 -3.02 26.02 -11.36
C ARG A 398 -1.86 26.60 -12.16
N PHE A 399 -0.92 25.76 -12.56
CA PHE A 399 0.29 26.18 -13.26
C PHE A 399 0.23 25.86 -14.75
N THR A 400 0.49 26.87 -15.58
CA THR A 400 0.64 26.73 -17.03
C THR A 400 2.04 27.20 -17.43
N GLY A 401 2.86 26.27 -17.91
CA GLY A 401 4.24 26.55 -18.32
C GLY A 401 4.34 27.35 -19.62
N LEU A 402 5.55 27.80 -19.96
CA LEU A 402 5.80 28.69 -21.11
C LEU A 402 5.33 28.11 -22.44
N LEU A 403 5.38 26.79 -22.60
CA LEU A 403 4.93 26.10 -23.83
C LEU A 403 3.40 26.05 -23.98
N GLY A 404 2.65 26.42 -22.95
CA GLY A 404 1.21 26.22 -22.88
C GLY A 404 0.86 24.75 -22.60
N GLY A 405 -0.31 24.33 -23.08
CA GLY A 405 -0.86 22.99 -22.84
C GLY A 405 -1.92 22.98 -21.73
N THR A 406 -2.37 21.78 -21.37
CA THR A 406 -3.33 21.59 -20.28
C THR A 406 -2.70 22.09 -18.96
N PRO A 407 -3.37 23.00 -18.22
CA PRO A 407 -2.87 23.46 -16.94
C PRO A 407 -2.72 22.31 -15.94
N ASN A 408 -1.68 22.36 -15.12
CA ASN A 408 -1.44 21.40 -14.05
C ASN A 408 -1.91 21.96 -12.71
N ASP A 409 -2.82 21.28 -12.06
CA ASP A 409 -3.25 21.61 -10.71
C ASP A 409 -2.18 21.14 -9.71
N LEU A 410 -1.43 22.08 -9.13
CA LEU A 410 -0.39 21.83 -8.14
C LEU A 410 -0.96 21.96 -6.73
N CYS A 411 -1.97 21.14 -6.45
CA CYS A 411 -2.63 21.02 -5.16
C CYS A 411 -3.11 19.58 -4.93
N PRO A 412 -3.40 19.17 -3.67
CA PRO A 412 -4.01 17.88 -3.38
C PRO A 412 -5.30 17.68 -4.17
N VAL A 413 -5.59 16.44 -4.57
CA VAL A 413 -6.76 16.06 -5.38
C VAL A 413 -8.10 16.55 -4.81
N LEU A 414 -8.17 16.76 -3.49
CA LEU A 414 -9.39 17.22 -2.80
C LEU A 414 -9.54 18.76 -2.78
N ILE A 415 -8.53 19.49 -3.23
CA ILE A 415 -8.47 20.96 -3.19
C ILE A 415 -8.55 21.48 -4.62
N ARG A 416 -9.39 22.50 -4.83
CA ARG A 416 -9.42 23.23 -6.10
C ARG A 416 -8.36 24.34 -6.06
N PRO A 417 -7.63 24.58 -7.16
CA PRO A 417 -6.69 25.68 -7.22
C PRO A 417 -7.41 27.02 -7.07
N GLU A 418 -6.86 27.91 -6.26
CA GLU A 418 -7.39 29.26 -6.02
C GLU A 418 -6.62 30.33 -6.82
N HIS A 419 -5.41 30.01 -7.26
CA HIS A 419 -4.55 30.92 -8.01
C HIS A 419 -4.15 30.32 -9.35
N GLU A 420 -4.13 31.15 -10.39
CA GLU A 420 -3.59 30.77 -11.69
C GLU A 420 -2.20 31.38 -11.88
N VAL A 421 -1.22 30.53 -12.16
CA VAL A 421 0.17 30.92 -12.41
C VAL A 421 0.52 30.55 -13.84
N VAL A 422 0.74 31.57 -14.66
CA VAL A 422 1.10 31.40 -16.08
C VAL A 422 2.50 31.94 -16.30
N GLU A 423 3.37 31.10 -16.84
CA GLU A 423 4.70 31.51 -17.25
C GLU A 423 4.63 32.32 -18.55
N ARG A 424 5.13 33.57 -18.51
CA ARG A 424 5.15 34.49 -19.66
C ARG A 424 6.57 34.97 -19.92
N PRO A 425 6.99 35.09 -21.20
CA PRO A 425 8.29 35.63 -21.51
C PRO A 425 8.34 37.12 -21.19
N LEU A 426 9.50 37.60 -20.73
CA LEU A 426 9.78 39.04 -20.71
C LEU A 426 9.73 39.60 -22.14
N PRO A 427 9.41 40.90 -22.31
CA PRO A 427 9.46 41.54 -23.63
C PRO A 427 10.80 41.36 -24.35
N SER A 428 11.92 41.42 -23.60
CA SER A 428 13.28 41.20 -24.13
C SER A 428 13.57 39.76 -24.56
N ALA A 429 12.73 38.80 -24.18
CA ALA A 429 12.90 37.37 -24.45
C ALA A 429 11.77 36.78 -25.32
N ALA A 430 10.91 37.61 -25.89
CA ALA A 430 9.76 37.17 -26.69
C ALA A 430 10.17 36.29 -27.88
N ASP A 431 11.17 36.72 -28.66
CA ASP A 431 11.65 35.97 -29.84
C ASP A 431 12.32 34.63 -29.47
N ALA A 432 12.98 34.58 -28.31
CA ALA A 432 13.58 33.35 -27.81
C ALA A 432 12.50 32.36 -27.38
N ALA A 433 11.47 32.83 -26.68
CA ALA A 433 10.33 32.00 -26.29
C ALA A 433 9.50 31.51 -27.47
N GLN A 434 9.33 32.32 -28.52
CA GLN A 434 8.64 31.91 -29.75
C GLN A 434 9.43 30.82 -30.49
N ARG A 435 10.76 30.95 -30.59
CA ARG A 435 11.63 29.91 -31.15
C ARG A 435 11.54 28.60 -30.37
N LEU A 436 11.59 28.66 -29.04
CA LEU A 436 11.39 27.50 -28.18
C LEU A 436 10.03 26.83 -28.45
N ARG A 437 8.94 27.60 -28.45
CA ARG A 437 7.57 27.08 -28.69
C ARG A 437 7.47 26.39 -30.04
N ASN A 438 7.93 27.03 -31.12
CA ASN A 438 7.90 26.45 -32.46
C ASN A 438 8.72 25.16 -32.55
N GLY A 439 9.91 25.15 -31.94
CA GLY A 439 10.77 23.97 -31.86
C GLY A 439 10.12 22.80 -31.11
N SER A 440 9.55 23.09 -29.94
CA SER A 440 8.85 22.10 -29.12
C SER A 440 7.61 21.54 -29.82
N LEU A 441 6.82 22.39 -30.50
CA LEU A 441 5.66 21.95 -31.27
C LEU A 441 6.06 21.06 -32.45
N LEU A 442 7.13 21.41 -33.17
CA LEU A 442 7.65 20.58 -34.25
C LEU A 442 8.09 19.20 -33.75
N MET A 443 8.80 19.15 -32.61
CA MET A 443 9.22 17.89 -32.00
C MET A 443 8.03 17.05 -31.51
N ALA A 444 7.08 17.67 -30.79
CA ALA A 444 5.88 17.01 -30.31
C ALA A 444 5.01 16.50 -31.47
N GLY A 445 4.91 17.27 -32.56
CA GLY A 445 4.21 16.85 -33.78
C GLY A 445 4.89 15.67 -34.47
N ALA A 446 6.23 15.67 -34.56
CA ALA A 446 6.97 14.53 -35.10
C ALA A 446 6.82 13.27 -34.24
N GLU A 447 6.86 13.41 -32.91
CA GLU A 447 6.62 12.32 -31.96
C GLU A 447 5.19 11.77 -32.07
N ALA A 448 4.18 12.65 -32.12
CA ALA A 448 2.78 12.28 -32.32
C ALA A 448 2.57 11.57 -33.67
N ALA A 449 3.16 12.07 -34.76
CA ALA A 449 3.09 11.44 -36.08
C ALA A 449 3.74 10.05 -36.09
N PHE A 450 4.89 9.90 -35.42
CA PHE A 450 5.56 8.62 -35.24
C PHE A 450 4.70 7.62 -34.44
N HIS A 451 4.07 8.07 -33.36
CA HIS A 451 3.15 7.24 -32.58
C HIS A 451 1.88 6.87 -33.36
N ALA A 452 1.30 7.79 -34.12
CA ALA A 452 0.15 7.52 -35.00
C ALA A 452 0.51 6.50 -36.09
N ALA A 453 1.68 6.64 -36.72
CA ALA A 453 2.18 5.69 -37.71
C ALA A 453 2.40 4.29 -37.11
N LYS A 454 2.85 4.18 -35.85
CA LYS A 454 2.96 2.89 -35.15
C LYS A 454 1.63 2.19 -34.92
N GLN A 455 0.54 2.95 -34.80
CA GLN A 455 -0.78 2.41 -34.48
C GLN A 455 -1.60 2.02 -35.72
N ALA A 456 -1.20 2.49 -36.91
CA ALA A 456 -1.82 2.09 -38.16
C ALA A 456 -1.42 0.66 -38.56
N LEU A 457 -2.26 0.01 -39.38
CA LEU A 457 -2.08 -1.41 -39.74
C LEU A 457 -0.83 -1.68 -40.60
N ILE A 458 -0.50 -0.75 -41.51
CA ILE A 458 0.55 -0.93 -42.53
C ILE A 458 1.70 0.08 -42.35
N ALA A 459 1.41 1.26 -41.81
CA ALA A 459 2.42 2.31 -41.66
C ALA A 459 3.64 1.95 -40.80
N PRO A 460 3.60 1.03 -39.80
CA PRO A 460 4.79 0.62 -39.08
C PRO A 460 5.85 -0.03 -39.98
N PHE A 461 5.42 -0.80 -40.99
CA PHE A 461 6.33 -1.46 -41.94
C PHE A 461 7.00 -0.42 -42.85
N ALA A 462 6.22 0.49 -43.43
CA ALA A 462 6.74 1.58 -44.25
C ALA A 462 7.65 2.52 -43.46
N LEU A 463 7.29 2.82 -42.21
CA LEU A 463 8.09 3.64 -41.31
C LEU A 463 9.40 2.95 -40.93
N ALA A 464 9.40 1.63 -40.70
CA ALA A 464 10.61 0.87 -40.41
C ALA A 464 11.56 0.85 -41.60
N GLU A 465 11.05 0.67 -42.82
CA GLU A 465 11.86 0.71 -44.05
C GLU A 465 12.43 2.11 -44.32
N ALA A 466 11.62 3.15 -44.16
CA ALA A 466 12.05 4.53 -44.40
C ALA A 466 13.01 5.06 -43.32
N ALA A 467 12.67 4.83 -42.04
CA ALA A 467 13.43 5.38 -40.92
C ALA A 467 14.60 4.48 -40.49
N GLY A 468 14.59 3.19 -40.85
CA GLY A 468 15.61 2.21 -40.45
C GLY A 468 17.03 2.59 -40.88
N TRP A 469 17.18 3.14 -42.09
CA TRP A 469 18.45 3.62 -42.64
C TRP A 469 19.09 4.75 -41.82
N ALA A 470 18.28 5.58 -41.15
CA ALA A 470 18.77 6.63 -40.27
C ALA A 470 18.84 6.16 -38.80
N ALA A 471 17.87 5.37 -38.35
CA ALA A 471 17.75 4.90 -36.98
C ALA A 471 18.86 3.89 -36.61
N GLY A 472 19.25 3.01 -37.54
CA GLY A 472 20.31 2.02 -37.35
C GLY A 472 21.68 2.66 -37.04
N PRO A 473 22.23 3.52 -37.93
CA PRO A 473 23.46 4.26 -37.66
C PRO A 473 23.38 5.11 -36.39
N TRP A 474 22.24 5.74 -36.12
CA TRP A 474 22.04 6.52 -34.89
C TRP A 474 22.06 5.65 -33.62
N ALA A 475 21.47 4.46 -33.66
CA ALA A 475 21.54 3.50 -32.57
C ALA A 475 22.98 3.00 -32.35
N ALA A 476 23.70 2.68 -33.43
CA ALA A 476 25.12 2.31 -33.36
C ALA A 476 25.97 3.44 -32.76
N ALA A 477 25.75 4.69 -33.16
CA ALA A 477 26.45 5.85 -32.60
C ALA A 477 26.15 6.06 -31.10
N LYS A 478 24.92 5.80 -30.65
CA LYS A 478 24.57 5.83 -29.22
C LYS A 478 25.28 4.76 -28.41
N THR A 479 25.45 3.57 -28.98
CA THR A 479 26.13 2.44 -28.31
C THR A 479 27.64 2.62 -28.28
N LEU A 480 28.24 3.02 -29.40
CA LEU A 480 29.70 3.12 -29.54
C LEU A 480 30.27 4.44 -28.99
N SER A 481 29.47 5.51 -28.95
CA SER A 481 29.91 6.82 -28.44
C SER A 481 28.75 7.57 -27.75
N PRO A 482 28.37 7.16 -26.52
CA PRO A 482 27.23 7.73 -25.81
C PRO A 482 27.43 9.22 -25.47
N MET A 483 28.65 9.64 -25.17
CA MET A 483 28.95 11.05 -24.85
C MET A 483 28.81 11.95 -26.08
N ALA A 484 29.41 11.57 -27.23
CA ALA A 484 29.36 12.38 -28.45
C ALA A 484 27.96 12.43 -29.05
N SER A 485 27.25 11.29 -29.09
CA SER A 485 25.85 11.23 -29.54
C SER A 485 24.91 12.02 -28.63
N GLY A 486 25.13 11.98 -27.30
CA GLY A 486 24.43 12.79 -26.33
C GLY A 486 24.63 14.29 -26.56
N GLU A 487 25.87 14.70 -26.81
CA GLU A 487 26.23 16.08 -27.10
C GLU A 487 25.63 16.58 -28.43
N LEU A 488 25.73 15.78 -29.49
CA LEU A 488 25.10 16.11 -30.78
C LEU A 488 23.57 16.23 -30.65
N ARG A 489 22.92 15.32 -29.90
CA ARG A 489 21.48 15.39 -29.61
C ARG A 489 21.13 16.65 -28.83
N ARG A 490 21.95 17.06 -27.85
CA ARG A 490 21.75 18.32 -27.11
C ARG A 490 21.85 19.51 -28.06
N ARG A 491 22.92 19.60 -28.87
CA ARG A 491 23.10 20.68 -29.84
C ARG A 491 21.97 20.78 -30.86
N LEU A 492 21.49 19.66 -31.40
CA LEU A 492 20.36 19.65 -32.32
C LEU A 492 19.08 20.12 -31.64
N ARG A 493 18.84 19.68 -30.40
CA ARG A 493 17.70 20.13 -29.59
C ARG A 493 17.79 21.61 -29.27
N ASP A 494 18.95 22.11 -28.85
CA ASP A 494 19.14 23.52 -28.49
C ASP A 494 19.08 24.43 -29.73
N ARG A 495 19.39 23.92 -30.93
CA ARG A 495 19.17 24.62 -32.20
C ARG A 495 17.68 24.72 -32.57
N LEU A 496 16.93 23.64 -32.37
CA LEU A 496 15.52 23.59 -32.73
C LEU A 496 14.62 24.25 -31.68
N ALA A 497 14.94 24.08 -30.40
CA ALA A 497 14.20 24.57 -29.24
C ALA A 497 15.21 25.15 -28.21
N PRO A 498 15.75 26.36 -28.44
CA PRO A 498 16.75 26.98 -27.55
C PRO A 498 16.18 27.23 -26.17
N ARG A 499 16.96 26.91 -25.11
CA ARG A 499 16.55 27.17 -23.73
C ARG A 499 16.44 28.68 -23.49
N PRO A 500 15.30 29.18 -22.99
CA PRO A 500 15.21 30.57 -22.58
C PRO A 500 16.10 30.78 -21.34
N LEU A 501 16.74 31.94 -21.24
CA LEU A 501 17.29 32.40 -19.96
C LEU A 501 16.13 32.52 -18.97
N PRO A 502 16.23 31.98 -17.74
CA PRO A 502 15.14 32.06 -16.76
C PRO A 502 14.91 33.54 -16.42
N CYS A 503 13.78 34.07 -16.83
CA CYS A 503 13.40 35.45 -16.59
C CYS A 503 11.90 35.47 -16.27
N PHE A 504 11.60 35.36 -14.98
CA PHE A 504 10.26 35.19 -14.46
C PHE A 504 9.55 36.53 -14.30
N ARG A 505 8.30 36.62 -14.73
CA ARG A 505 7.36 37.66 -14.31
C ARG A 505 6.03 36.98 -13.99
N SER A 506 5.70 36.85 -12.71
CA SER A 506 4.33 36.49 -12.32
C SER A 506 3.42 37.69 -12.59
N THR A 507 2.25 37.44 -13.16
CA THR A 507 1.19 38.44 -13.21
C THR A 507 -0.09 37.85 -12.62
N THR A 508 -0.34 38.19 -11.36
CA THR A 508 -1.67 38.47 -10.81
C THR A 508 -1.51 39.42 -9.62
N PRO A 509 -2.05 40.66 -9.66
CA PRO A 509 -2.28 41.45 -8.47
C PRO A 509 -3.59 40.96 -7.84
N SER A 510 -3.55 39.83 -7.15
CA SER A 510 -4.53 39.53 -6.10
C SER A 510 -3.74 39.53 -4.80
N HIS A 511 -4.00 40.51 -3.95
CA HIS A 511 -3.39 40.73 -2.63
C HIS A 511 -2.65 39.50 -2.10
N TRP A 512 -1.32 39.54 -2.13
CA TRP A 512 -0.53 38.67 -1.27
C TRP A 512 -0.95 38.99 0.16
N PRO A 513 -1.42 38.02 0.97
CA PRO A 513 -1.60 38.30 2.38
C PRO A 513 -0.21 38.54 2.95
N THR A 514 0.15 39.80 3.18
CA THR A 514 1.12 40.17 4.21
C THR A 514 0.48 39.86 5.56
N ALA A 515 0.30 38.57 5.85
CA ALA A 515 0.08 38.13 7.20
C ALA A 515 1.46 38.16 7.88
N PRO A 516 1.67 38.95 8.94
CA PRO A 516 2.86 38.76 9.75
C PRO A 516 2.86 37.30 10.22
N PHE A 517 3.94 36.57 9.94
CA PHE A 517 4.22 35.28 10.55
C PHE A 517 4.35 35.49 12.06
N THR A 518 3.22 35.58 12.74
CA THR A 518 3.17 35.47 14.19
C THR A 518 3.33 34.00 14.49
N HIS A 519 4.40 33.67 15.21
CA HIS A 519 4.67 32.34 15.72
C HIS A 519 3.60 31.99 16.77
N LYS A 520 2.37 31.68 16.33
CA LYS A 520 1.37 31.07 17.19
C LYS A 520 1.64 29.58 17.20
N SER A 521 2.23 29.12 18.30
CA SER A 521 2.22 27.72 18.70
C SER A 521 0.77 27.26 18.88
N HIS A 522 0.14 26.85 17.78
CA HIS A 522 -1.11 26.11 17.81
C HIS A 522 -0.81 24.67 17.40
N SER A 523 -0.57 23.85 18.42
CA SER A 523 -0.68 22.40 18.32
C SER A 523 -2.09 22.07 17.80
N PRO A 524 -2.23 21.35 16.68
CA PRO A 524 -3.54 20.89 16.22
C PRO A 524 -4.15 19.89 17.22
N PRO A 525 -5.48 19.88 17.43
CA PRO A 525 -6.12 19.00 18.40
C PRO A 525 -6.27 17.60 17.80
N TRP A 526 -5.20 16.82 17.83
CA TRP A 526 -5.26 15.36 17.65
C TRP A 526 -4.37 14.65 18.66
N ALA A 527 -4.49 15.00 19.94
CA ALA A 527 -3.89 14.20 21.00
C ALA A 527 -4.63 14.40 22.33
N SER A 528 -5.80 13.77 22.48
CA SER A 528 -6.31 13.32 23.79
C SER A 528 -7.68 12.65 23.66
N ARG A 529 -7.69 11.37 23.30
CA ARG A 529 -8.67 10.44 23.86
C ARG A 529 -7.91 9.28 24.46
N SER A 530 -7.40 9.49 25.66
CA SER A 530 -7.07 8.43 26.59
C SER A 530 -7.75 8.78 27.91
N ASN A 531 -8.63 7.89 28.33
CA ASN A 531 -9.31 7.91 29.62
C ASN A 531 -8.30 8.08 30.77
N SER A 532 -8.56 9.05 31.65
CA SER A 532 -8.06 9.09 33.03
C SER A 532 -8.76 7.98 33.86
N PRO A 533 -8.24 7.51 35.03
CA PRO A 533 -7.79 8.34 36.16
C PRO A 533 -6.46 7.83 36.82
N GLY A 534 -5.72 8.57 37.62
CA GLY A 534 -5.85 9.92 38.17
C GLY A 534 -4.69 10.23 39.13
N TRP A 535 -4.75 11.42 39.73
CA TRP A 535 -4.04 11.88 40.94
C TRP A 535 -2.50 11.86 40.90
N TRP A 536 -1.88 13.04 40.89
CA TRP A 536 -1.11 13.59 42.02
C TRP A 536 -0.89 15.08 41.78
N SER A 537 -1.24 15.86 42.80
CA SER A 537 -0.99 17.29 42.90
C SER A 537 0.46 17.54 43.31
N CYS A 538 1.11 18.56 42.75
CA CYS A 538 2.19 19.27 43.43
C CYS A 538 2.01 20.77 43.17
N ALA A 539 1.81 21.47 44.28
CA ALA A 539 1.74 22.92 44.39
C ALA A 539 3.10 23.55 44.06
N GLY A 540 3.06 24.73 43.42
CA GLY A 540 4.20 25.57 43.15
C GLY A 540 3.73 27.01 42.94
N THR A 541 4.07 27.85 43.90
CA THR A 541 3.50 29.14 44.26
C THR A 541 3.88 30.30 43.34
N ALA A 542 3.06 31.36 43.39
CA ALA A 542 3.37 32.78 43.12
C ALA A 542 3.47 33.22 41.64
N ALA A 543 3.02 34.39 41.21
CA ALA A 543 2.18 35.45 41.78
C ALA A 543 1.68 36.28 40.58
N SER A 544 0.47 36.82 40.71
CA SER A 544 -0.10 37.79 39.76
C SER A 544 -0.14 39.16 40.43
N PRO A 545 -0.03 40.26 39.67
CA PRO A 545 -0.75 41.46 40.04
C PRO A 545 -1.80 41.80 38.98
N ARG A 546 -3.04 41.90 39.47
CA ARG A 546 -4.19 42.53 38.85
C ARG A 546 -3.89 43.98 38.47
N THR A 547 -4.45 44.43 37.34
CA THR A 547 -5.06 45.77 37.25
C THR A 547 -6.37 45.70 36.48
N THR A 548 -7.38 46.34 37.07
CA THR A 548 -8.78 46.48 36.66
C THR A 548 -8.99 47.79 35.89
N ARG A 549 -9.87 47.81 34.87
CA ARG A 549 -10.79 48.93 34.52
C ARG A 549 -11.67 48.54 33.31
N THR A 550 -12.97 48.27 33.51
CA THR A 550 -14.16 49.13 33.21
C THR A 550 -14.44 49.42 31.72
N ARG A 551 -15.56 48.88 31.20
CA ARG A 551 -16.34 49.31 29.99
C ARG A 551 -17.18 50.60 30.31
N PRO A 552 -18.11 51.18 29.49
CA PRO A 552 -18.73 50.86 28.15
C PRO A 552 -18.96 52.15 27.25
N PRO A 553 -20.01 52.40 26.40
CA PRO A 553 -20.99 51.61 25.57
C PRO A 553 -21.29 52.15 24.10
N TRP A 554 -22.24 51.48 23.38
CA TRP A 554 -23.13 51.90 22.23
C TRP A 554 -22.66 51.68 20.75
N THR A 555 -23.45 51.34 19.70
CA THR A 555 -24.73 50.60 19.40
C THR A 555 -24.94 50.48 17.84
N VAL A 556 -25.62 49.38 17.38
CA VAL A 556 -26.60 49.12 16.25
C VAL A 556 -26.49 49.91 14.91
N GLY A 557 -26.65 49.43 13.66
CA GLY A 557 -27.18 48.24 12.93
C GLY A 557 -27.24 48.58 11.39
N PRO A 558 -28.10 47.98 10.52
CA PRO A 558 -28.04 46.67 9.85
C PRO A 558 -28.07 46.71 8.28
N ALA A 559 -27.84 45.58 7.59
CA ALA A 559 -28.39 45.29 6.25
C ALA A 559 -28.37 43.78 5.84
N ALA A 560 -29.56 43.29 5.47
CA ALA A 560 -30.03 42.16 4.63
C ALA A 560 -29.04 41.14 4.01
N GLY A 561 -29.35 39.84 3.78
CA GLY A 561 -30.56 39.02 3.87
C GLY A 561 -30.48 37.78 2.94
N ARG A 562 -31.18 36.68 3.31
CA ARG A 562 -31.50 35.41 2.56
C ARG A 562 -30.53 34.20 2.73
N PRO A 563 -31.04 32.93 2.60
CA PRO A 563 -31.94 32.26 3.53
C PRO A 563 -31.40 30.88 4.00
N ALA A 564 -31.94 30.38 5.11
CA ALA A 564 -31.58 29.12 5.76
C ALA A 564 -32.09 27.87 5.01
N ALA A 565 -31.25 26.83 4.97
CA ALA A 565 -31.62 25.46 4.60
C ALA A 565 -32.02 24.64 5.85
N PRO A 566 -32.95 23.67 5.74
CA PRO A 566 -33.51 22.98 6.89
C PRO A 566 -32.60 21.86 7.43
N THR A 567 -32.48 21.81 8.76
CA THR A 567 -31.79 20.78 9.55
C THR A 567 -32.61 19.48 9.57
N PRO A 568 -32.02 18.29 9.35
CA PRO A 568 -32.73 17.03 9.52
C PRO A 568 -32.77 16.57 10.99
N ALA A 569 -33.91 15.99 11.37
CA ALA A 569 -34.22 15.47 12.70
C ALA A 569 -33.39 14.22 13.08
N PRO A 570 -33.14 13.97 14.39
CA PRO A 570 -32.41 12.79 14.85
C PRO A 570 -33.31 11.53 14.92
N PRO A 571 -32.77 10.32 14.66
CA PRO A 571 -33.52 9.07 14.75
C PRO A 571 -33.72 8.58 16.20
N PRO A 572 -34.73 7.73 16.46
CA PRO A 572 -35.16 7.36 17.81
C PRO A 572 -34.23 6.35 18.48
N ARG A 573 -34.18 6.44 19.82
CA ARG A 573 -33.42 5.56 20.72
C ARG A 573 -34.13 4.21 20.87
N SER A 574 -33.44 3.12 20.57
CA SER A 574 -33.85 1.76 20.94
C SER A 574 -33.12 1.32 22.21
N SER A 575 -33.90 1.00 23.23
CA SER A 575 -33.52 0.33 24.46
C SER A 575 -33.12 -1.12 24.20
N THR A 576 -31.95 -1.54 24.66
CA THR A 576 -31.65 -2.97 24.87
C THR A 576 -30.71 -3.13 26.06
N THR A 577 -31.21 -3.87 27.04
CA THR A 577 -30.59 -4.26 28.31
C THR A 577 -29.49 -5.30 28.06
N PRO A 578 -28.33 -5.25 28.75
CA PRO A 578 -27.32 -6.32 28.69
C PRO A 578 -27.55 -7.37 29.78
N MET A 579 -27.46 -8.66 29.40
CA MET A 579 -27.42 -9.80 30.31
C MET A 579 -26.03 -9.98 30.92
N SER A 580 -25.99 -9.89 32.26
CA SER A 580 -25.22 -10.69 33.24
C SER A 580 -23.98 -11.50 32.78
N GLY A 581 -22.81 -11.11 33.31
CA GLY A 581 -21.69 -12.00 33.59
C GLY A 581 -21.53 -12.22 35.11
N PRO A 582 -20.85 -13.29 35.59
CA PRO A 582 -20.65 -13.51 37.02
C PRO A 582 -19.31 -12.97 37.55
N ASN A 583 -19.45 -12.20 38.64
CA ASN A 583 -18.56 -11.89 39.77
C ASN A 583 -17.22 -12.63 39.92
N TRP A 584 -16.15 -11.88 40.23
CA TRP A 584 -15.19 -12.17 41.34
C TRP A 584 -14.63 -10.84 41.90
N ALA A 585 -14.53 -10.73 43.23
CA ALA A 585 -14.02 -9.59 44.01
C ALA A 585 -12.85 -10.06 44.94
N PRO A 586 -12.34 -9.28 45.93
CA PRO A 586 -11.24 -8.31 45.80
C PRO A 586 -10.10 -8.52 46.84
N TRP A 587 -8.84 -8.25 46.50
CA TRP A 587 -7.70 -8.10 47.45
C TRP A 587 -6.65 -7.22 46.75
N GLY A 588 -6.01 -6.17 47.29
CA GLY A 588 -5.48 -5.90 48.63
C GLY A 588 -3.98 -5.59 48.48
N SER A 589 -3.58 -4.33 48.63
CA SER A 589 -2.20 -3.77 48.69
C SER A 589 -1.28 -4.51 49.70
N PRO A 590 0.07 -4.29 49.81
CA PRO A 590 0.85 -3.09 49.45
C PRO A 590 2.30 -3.28 48.89
N PHE A 591 2.87 -2.15 48.45
CA PHE A 591 4.27 -1.90 48.07
C PHE A 591 5.29 -2.09 49.21
N PRO A 592 6.57 -2.27 48.85
CA PRO A 592 7.59 -1.38 49.40
C PRO A 592 8.56 -0.79 48.35
N THR A 593 9.05 0.39 48.69
CA THR A 593 10.02 1.25 48.01
C THR A 593 11.44 0.97 48.48
N THR A 594 12.46 1.09 47.61
CA THR A 594 13.78 1.65 47.95
C THR A 594 14.63 1.92 46.68
N PRO A 595 15.43 3.02 46.63
CA PRO A 595 16.18 3.44 45.43
C PRO A 595 17.68 3.11 45.51
N GLY A 596 18.28 2.75 44.37
CA GLY A 596 19.72 2.55 44.22
C GLY A 596 20.31 3.44 43.12
N SER A 597 21.10 4.43 43.54
CA SER A 597 22.03 5.24 42.74
C SER A 597 23.14 4.39 42.11
N TRP A 598 23.78 4.86 41.01
CA TRP A 598 25.23 4.85 40.66
C TRP A 598 25.36 5.07 39.13
N ARG A 599 25.68 6.28 38.67
CA ARG A 599 27.02 6.82 38.29
C ARG A 599 27.53 6.34 36.91
N LEU A 600 27.55 7.30 35.97
CA LEU A 600 28.12 7.25 34.63
C LEU A 600 29.65 7.12 34.66
N SER A 601 30.23 6.31 33.75
CA SER A 601 31.61 6.48 33.29
C SER A 601 31.66 6.56 31.77
N THR A 602 32.28 7.64 31.31
CA THR A 602 32.49 8.11 29.94
C THR A 602 33.75 7.49 29.33
N THR A 603 33.69 6.98 28.09
CA THR A 603 34.77 7.14 27.08
C THR A 603 34.26 6.83 25.66
N PRO A 604 34.65 7.59 24.63
CA PRO A 604 34.04 7.56 23.29
C PRO A 604 34.72 6.59 22.29
N PRO A 605 34.08 6.30 21.14
CA PRO A 605 34.57 5.34 20.14
C PRO A 605 35.36 6.00 18.98
N PRO A 606 36.17 5.26 18.21
CA PRO A 606 36.71 5.74 16.94
C PRO A 606 35.87 5.27 15.74
N THR A 607 35.35 6.28 15.03
CA THR A 607 35.23 6.46 13.57
C THR A 607 35.60 5.32 12.60
N ALA A 608 34.68 4.96 11.69
CA ALA A 608 34.99 4.71 10.27
C ALA A 608 33.73 4.76 9.37
N SER A 609 33.84 5.51 8.28
CA SER A 609 32.87 5.77 7.21
C SER A 609 32.90 4.69 6.10
N PRO A 610 31.94 4.71 5.13
CA PRO A 610 31.50 3.55 4.36
C PRO A 610 32.01 3.51 2.91
N CYS A 611 32.01 2.33 2.31
CA CYS A 611 32.00 2.14 0.85
C CYS A 611 31.15 0.91 0.50
N TRP A 612 30.00 1.12 -0.15
CA TRP A 612 29.27 0.07 -0.86
C TRP A 612 29.01 0.55 -2.29
N THR A 613 29.75 -0.02 -3.22
CA THR A 613 29.49 0.01 -4.66
C THR A 613 28.50 -1.11 -5.00
N SER A 614 27.46 -0.75 -5.73
CA SER A 614 26.44 -1.63 -6.29
C SER A 614 26.95 -2.41 -7.51
N THR A 615 26.62 -3.70 -7.55
CA THR A 615 26.41 -4.49 -8.78
C THR A 615 25.06 -5.17 -8.70
#